data_AF-A0A2G5I5N3-F1
#
_entry.id   AF-A0A2G5I5N3-F1
#
_cell.length_a   1.000
_cell.length_b   1.000
_cell.length_c   1.000
_cell.angle_alpha   90.00
_cell.angle_beta   90.00
_cell.angle_gamma   90.00
#
_symmetry.space_group_name_H-M   'P 1'
#
loop_
_entity.id
_entity.type
_entity.pdbx_description
1 polymer ?
#
loop_
_entity_poly.entity_id
_entity_poly.type
_entity_poly.pdbx_seq_one_letter_code
_entity_poly.pdbx_strand_id
1 'polypeptide(L)'
;MARGKVFSNPYLSGDYGTLRYTAKKQCSSHIVPLPALAPKFLRPSARQASRCAATRTVFEHRIFDAATIDCVLQFIYTDDYVLPKGEGQEAADVEATVEEKASDMHQLAAHVLVHAAGDLYDIAALRDLAASKFVNGAQPLKENDRSIFLDLVARVVRHTMPTEDNALRKKVLQMALQQKEQLLQDQTFVELLFERNDLDDFVPQFICGAVTEFNDALVKQHELHQTDMDKTQLEVKNAQTARDEALQAKDKALADVTRLRTDRNNGRQQLSTKQRELEDIQKAHEKEVTKLRDNARQQQKDSDSKLKEARTQQSAAETRARSAQEILDKRLQGFARIPYCNKCKQSPFSYILDDVHTARCQSCNTRHNAIGEY
;
A
#
# COMPACT_ATOMS: atom_id res chain seq x y z
N MET A 1 47.76 -7.92 48.14
CA MET A 1 48.95 -8.73 48.47
C MET A 1 49.25 -9.60 47.25
N ALA A 2 50.42 -9.44 46.61
CA ALA A 2 50.75 -10.18 45.40
C ALA A 2 51.25 -11.59 45.74
N ARG A 3 50.42 -12.61 45.52
CA ARG A 3 50.83 -14.02 45.55
C ARG A 3 51.53 -14.32 44.22
N GLY A 4 52.85 -14.40 44.22
CA GLY A 4 53.63 -14.64 43.00
C GLY A 4 53.57 -16.10 42.53
N LYS A 5 53.76 -16.33 41.23
CA LYS A 5 53.81 -17.64 40.54
C LYS A 5 54.74 -18.71 41.16
N VAL A 6 55.59 -18.31 42.11
CA VAL A 6 56.52 -19.21 42.81
C VAL A 6 55.80 -20.14 43.80
N PHE A 7 54.62 -19.75 44.31
CA PHE A 7 53.89 -20.53 45.33
C PHE A 7 52.93 -21.59 44.77
N SER A 8 52.65 -21.61 43.47
CA SER A 8 51.79 -22.63 42.85
C SER A 8 52.51 -23.95 42.58
N ASN A 9 53.85 -23.91 42.38
CA ASN A 9 54.67 -25.07 42.03
C ASN A 9 54.67 -26.19 43.10
N PRO A 10 54.75 -25.90 44.42
CA PRO A 10 54.76 -26.96 45.46
C PRO A 10 53.44 -27.74 45.56
N TYR A 11 52.29 -27.10 45.28
CA TYR A 11 51.00 -27.80 45.29
C TYR A 11 50.93 -28.85 44.19
N LEU A 12 51.43 -28.51 43.00
CA LEU A 12 51.40 -29.38 41.82
C LEU A 12 52.47 -30.48 41.88
N SER A 13 53.60 -30.26 42.55
CA SER A 13 54.69 -31.24 42.61
C SER A 13 54.49 -32.34 43.67
N GLY A 14 53.62 -32.14 44.67
CA GLY A 14 53.30 -33.15 45.69
C GLY A 14 54.41 -33.47 46.70
N ASP A 15 55.60 -32.88 46.56
CA ASP A 15 56.85 -33.35 47.19
C ASP A 15 57.02 -33.03 48.70
N TYR A 16 56.06 -32.37 49.36
CA TYR A 16 56.19 -31.93 50.77
C TYR A 16 54.94 -32.18 51.65
N GLY A 17 54.08 -33.14 51.31
CA GLY A 17 52.69 -33.24 51.82
C GLY A 17 52.59 -33.65 53.28
N THR A 18 52.57 -32.67 54.21
CA THR A 18 52.44 -32.93 55.66
C THR A 18 51.01 -33.21 56.12
N LEU A 19 50.01 -32.95 55.27
CA LEU A 19 48.59 -33.08 55.62
C LEU A 19 47.89 -34.04 54.65
N ARG A 20 47.02 -34.90 55.18
CA ARG A 20 46.10 -35.71 54.37
C ARG A 20 44.65 -35.33 54.67
N TYR A 21 43.89 -35.13 53.61
CA TYR A 21 42.43 -35.03 53.67
C TYR A 21 41.84 -36.39 53.31
N THR A 22 40.94 -36.89 54.15
CA THR A 22 40.15 -38.08 53.85
C THR A 22 38.71 -37.64 53.63
N ALA A 23 38.27 -37.64 52.37
CA ALA A 23 36.93 -37.24 51.95
C ALA A 23 36.39 -38.26 50.93
N LYS A 24 35.91 -39.42 51.40
CA LYS A 24 35.54 -40.63 50.61
C LYS A 24 36.68 -41.22 49.73
N LYS A 25 37.53 -40.40 49.12
CA LYS A 25 38.86 -40.68 48.56
C LYS A 25 39.92 -39.91 49.36
N GLN A 26 41.18 -40.37 49.32
CA GLN A 26 42.28 -39.79 50.08
C GLN A 26 43.06 -38.79 49.20
N CYS A 27 43.18 -37.55 49.65
CA CYS A 27 43.98 -36.49 49.00
C CYS A 27 45.10 -36.04 49.96
N SER A 28 46.26 -35.64 49.43
CA SER A 28 47.39 -35.14 50.24
C SER A 28 47.68 -33.68 49.87
N SER A 29 47.93 -32.81 50.85
CA SER A 29 48.28 -31.40 50.63
C SER A 29 49.33 -30.90 51.64
N HIS A 30 49.82 -29.68 51.42
CA HIS A 30 50.75 -29.00 52.32
C HIS A 30 50.01 -28.09 53.30
N ILE A 31 50.38 -28.12 54.58
CA ILE A 31 50.18 -26.94 55.44
C ILE A 31 51.35 -26.01 55.16
N VAL A 32 51.16 -25.00 54.32
CA VAL A 32 52.11 -23.89 54.30
C VAL A 32 52.04 -23.22 55.68
N PRO A 33 53.16 -23.06 56.40
CA PRO A 33 53.20 -22.42 57.71
C PRO A 33 53.09 -20.91 57.55
N LEU A 34 51.98 -20.43 56.98
CA LEU A 34 51.63 -19.02 56.96
C LEU A 34 50.32 -18.86 57.74
N PRO A 35 50.39 -18.77 59.08
CA PRO A 35 49.23 -18.48 59.93
C PRO A 35 48.49 -17.19 59.52
N ALA A 36 49.15 -16.30 58.75
CA ALA A 36 48.56 -15.09 58.18
C ALA A 36 47.58 -15.35 57.03
N LEU A 37 47.77 -16.42 56.24
CA LEU A 37 46.97 -16.72 55.05
C LEU A 37 46.01 -17.91 55.24
N ALA A 38 46.15 -18.65 56.34
CA ALA A 38 45.24 -19.71 56.68
C ALA A 38 43.81 -19.13 56.89
N PRO A 39 42.82 -19.59 56.10
CA PRO A 39 41.41 -19.29 56.34
C PRO A 39 41.05 -19.55 57.80
N LYS A 40 40.08 -18.79 58.33
CA LYS A 40 39.71 -18.84 59.75
C LYS A 40 39.46 -20.28 60.24
N PHE A 41 38.89 -21.14 59.39
CA PHE A 41 38.59 -22.53 59.70
C PHE A 41 39.83 -23.43 59.88
N LEU A 42 40.96 -23.13 59.22
CA LEU A 42 42.20 -23.91 59.37
C LEU A 42 43.03 -23.48 60.58
N ARG A 43 42.71 -22.35 61.23
CA ARG A 43 43.52 -21.80 62.33
C ARG A 43 43.53 -22.68 63.59
N PRO A 44 42.40 -23.24 64.08
CA PRO A 44 42.41 -24.12 65.25
C PRO A 44 43.25 -25.38 65.00
N SER A 45 43.10 -25.92 63.80
CA SER A 45 43.81 -27.08 63.28
C SER A 45 45.31 -26.86 63.13
N ALA A 46 45.72 -25.72 62.58
CA ALA A 46 47.12 -25.35 62.47
C ALA A 46 47.78 -25.19 63.85
N ARG A 47 47.05 -24.63 64.83
CA ARG A 47 47.51 -24.52 66.23
C ARG A 47 47.66 -25.89 66.89
N GLN A 48 46.79 -26.84 66.57
CA GLN A 48 46.86 -28.20 67.11
C GLN A 48 48.00 -29.00 66.46
N ALA A 49 48.17 -28.90 65.15
CA ALA A 49 49.28 -29.52 64.41
C ALA A 49 50.65 -29.03 64.92
N SER A 50 50.75 -27.74 65.28
CA SER A 50 51.98 -27.15 65.86
C SER A 50 52.39 -27.78 67.19
N ARG A 51 51.46 -28.43 67.91
CA ARG A 51 51.73 -29.06 69.23
C ARG A 51 52.11 -30.54 69.12
N CYS A 52 51.88 -31.18 67.98
CA CYS A 52 52.11 -32.60 67.76
C CYS A 52 53.24 -32.79 66.73
N ALA A 53 54.49 -32.55 67.15
CA ALA A 53 55.67 -32.44 66.27
C ALA A 53 56.08 -33.71 65.50
N ALA A 54 55.34 -34.82 65.57
CA ALA A 54 55.70 -36.08 64.89
C ALA A 54 54.55 -36.86 64.25
N THR A 55 53.30 -36.40 64.36
CA THR A 55 52.15 -37.16 63.86
C THR A 55 51.45 -36.42 62.73
N ARG A 56 51.41 -37.07 61.57
CA ARG A 56 50.63 -36.67 60.40
C ARG A 56 49.21 -36.31 60.83
N THR A 57 48.80 -35.07 60.58
CA THR A 57 47.43 -34.64 60.89
C THR A 57 46.52 -35.01 59.71
N VAL A 58 45.47 -35.79 60.01
CA VAL A 58 44.44 -36.16 59.03
C VAL A 58 43.20 -35.30 59.29
N PHE A 59 42.71 -34.65 58.24
CA PHE A 59 41.46 -33.88 58.29
C PHE A 59 40.36 -34.66 57.58
N GLU A 60 39.40 -35.13 58.35
CA GLU A 60 38.19 -35.73 57.82
C GLU A 60 37.18 -34.65 57.46
N HIS A 61 36.83 -34.56 56.18
CA HIS A 61 35.79 -33.66 55.72
C HIS A 61 34.53 -34.44 55.37
N ARG A 62 33.41 -34.14 56.04
CA ARG A 62 32.16 -34.90 55.92
C ARG A 62 31.11 -34.26 55.00
N ILE A 63 31.25 -32.97 54.72
CA ILE A 63 30.21 -32.19 54.01
C ILE A 63 30.45 -32.21 52.49
N PHE A 64 31.71 -31.96 52.08
CA PHE A 64 32.14 -31.89 50.68
C PHE A 64 33.02 -33.07 50.31
N ASP A 65 32.96 -33.46 49.05
CA ASP A 65 33.78 -34.51 48.46
C ASP A 65 35.23 -34.06 48.21
N ALA A 66 36.08 -35.04 47.88
CA ALA A 66 37.49 -34.78 47.60
C ALA A 66 37.71 -33.77 46.46
N ALA A 67 36.90 -33.84 45.40
CA ALA A 67 36.99 -32.95 44.24
C ALA A 67 36.72 -31.48 44.61
N THR A 68 35.68 -31.22 45.41
CA THR A 68 35.37 -29.86 45.87
C THR A 68 36.47 -29.32 46.79
N ILE A 69 36.99 -30.16 47.70
CA ILE A 69 38.10 -29.74 48.57
C ILE A 69 39.37 -29.47 47.78
N ASP A 70 39.67 -30.27 46.75
CA ASP A 70 40.79 -30.02 45.85
C ASP A 70 40.64 -28.67 45.14
N CYS A 71 39.44 -28.31 44.65
CA CYS A 71 39.18 -26.99 44.07
C CYS A 71 39.41 -25.85 45.07
N VAL A 72 38.98 -26.01 46.33
CA VAL A 72 39.22 -25.01 47.39
C VAL A 72 40.72 -24.83 47.64
N LEU A 73 41.47 -25.95 47.67
CA LEU A 73 42.92 -25.91 47.86
C LEU A 73 43.61 -25.26 46.66
N GLN A 74 43.29 -25.66 45.43
CA GLN A 74 43.79 -25.02 44.22
C GLN A 74 43.63 -23.50 44.30
N PHE A 75 42.42 -23.02 44.63
CA PHE A 75 42.16 -21.59 44.79
C PHE A 75 43.04 -20.92 45.86
N ILE A 76 43.27 -21.57 47.00
CA ILE A 76 44.15 -21.01 48.04
C ILE A 76 45.58 -20.82 47.53
N TYR A 77 46.06 -21.70 46.64
CA TYR A 77 47.42 -21.68 46.11
C TYR A 77 47.59 -20.84 44.83
N THR A 78 46.56 -20.77 43.97
CA THR A 78 46.67 -20.18 42.62
C THR A 78 45.73 -19.01 42.38
N ASP A 79 44.84 -18.69 43.34
CA ASP A 79 43.71 -17.77 43.21
C ASP A 79 42.73 -18.17 42.07
N ASP A 80 42.79 -19.42 41.61
CA ASP A 80 41.87 -20.02 40.63
C ASP A 80 41.66 -21.52 40.90
N TYR A 81 40.68 -22.15 40.27
CA TYR A 81 40.50 -23.61 40.34
C TYR A 81 40.01 -24.19 39.01
N VAL A 82 40.40 -25.42 38.74
CA VAL A 82 39.95 -26.20 37.58
C VAL A 82 39.18 -27.41 38.09
N LEU A 83 38.00 -27.63 37.53
CA LEU A 83 37.21 -28.82 37.88
C LEU A 83 37.92 -30.08 37.38
N PRO A 84 37.91 -31.18 38.15
CA PRO A 84 38.44 -32.45 37.68
C PRO A 84 37.70 -32.87 36.42
N LYS A 85 38.46 -33.18 35.36
CA LYS A 85 37.90 -33.89 34.21
C LYS A 85 37.50 -35.28 34.72
N GLY A 86 36.27 -35.72 34.44
CA GLY A 86 35.80 -37.02 34.92
C GLY A 86 36.81 -38.12 34.55
N GLU A 87 37.13 -39.00 35.51
CA GLU A 87 38.21 -40.02 35.46
C GLU A 87 38.09 -41.06 34.32
N GLY A 88 37.24 -40.85 33.31
CA GLY A 88 37.02 -41.73 32.16
C GLY A 88 37.61 -41.24 30.82
N GLN A 89 38.37 -40.14 30.80
CA GLN A 89 38.76 -39.48 29.54
C GLN A 89 40.28 -39.35 29.32
N GLU A 90 41.07 -40.13 30.05
CA GLU A 90 42.53 -40.19 29.88
C GLU A 90 42.95 -41.57 29.36
N ALA A 91 42.88 -41.80 28.04
CA ALA A 91 43.67 -42.85 27.34
C ALA A 91 43.48 -42.96 25.81
N ALA A 92 42.60 -42.19 25.16
CA ALA A 92 42.43 -42.29 23.70
C ALA A 92 42.93 -41.01 23.01
N ASP A 93 44.22 -40.99 22.74
CA ASP A 93 44.90 -40.04 21.85
C ASP A 93 44.50 -40.38 20.39
N VAL A 94 43.26 -40.08 20.01
CA VAL A 94 42.77 -40.23 18.63
C VAL A 94 41.94 -39.02 18.25
N GLU A 95 42.45 -38.35 17.23
CA GLU A 95 41.95 -37.22 16.46
C GLU A 95 40.42 -37.00 16.46
N ALA A 96 40.04 -35.82 16.95
CA ALA A 96 39.06 -34.91 16.35
C ALA A 96 37.78 -35.52 15.75
N THR A 97 36.92 -36.08 16.58
CA THR A 97 35.50 -36.23 16.22
C THR A 97 34.60 -35.87 17.39
N VAL A 98 33.92 -34.73 17.23
CA VAL A 98 32.75 -34.25 17.98
C VAL A 98 32.85 -34.53 19.48
N GLU A 99 33.52 -33.62 20.20
CA GLU A 99 33.37 -33.52 21.66
C GLU A 99 31.88 -33.35 21.99
N GLU A 100 31.20 -34.47 22.25
CA GLU A 100 30.05 -34.49 23.15
C GLU A 100 30.57 -33.95 24.48
N LYS A 101 30.49 -32.61 24.62
CA LYS A 101 30.73 -31.89 25.87
C LYS A 101 29.94 -32.61 26.95
N ALA A 102 30.65 -33.43 27.74
CA ALA A 102 30.10 -34.09 28.91
C ALA A 102 29.25 -33.09 29.69
N SER A 103 28.01 -33.49 29.96
CA SER A 103 26.87 -32.60 30.30
C SER A 103 27.29 -31.41 31.16
N ASP A 104 27.19 -30.22 30.56
CA ASP A 104 27.50 -28.91 31.13
C ASP A 104 26.90 -28.75 32.55
N MET A 105 25.73 -29.37 32.79
CA MET A 105 25.02 -29.33 34.06
C MET A 105 25.80 -29.95 35.23
N HIS A 106 26.61 -30.99 35.02
CA HIS A 106 27.44 -31.57 36.09
C HIS A 106 28.59 -30.64 36.48
N GLN A 107 29.16 -29.91 35.51
CA GLN A 107 30.19 -28.90 35.78
C GLN A 107 29.59 -27.72 36.56
N LEU A 108 28.41 -27.26 36.15
CA LEU A 108 27.65 -26.26 36.89
C LEU A 108 27.38 -26.72 38.32
N ALA A 109 26.95 -27.97 38.53
CA ALA A 109 26.73 -28.51 39.86
C ALA A 109 28.00 -28.55 40.73
N ALA A 110 29.16 -28.79 40.13
CA ALA A 110 30.44 -28.73 40.85
C ALA A 110 30.78 -27.28 41.25
N HIS A 111 30.51 -26.30 40.41
CA HIS A 111 30.66 -24.88 40.78
C HIS A 111 29.75 -24.45 41.94
N VAL A 112 28.54 -25.01 42.03
CA VAL A 112 27.65 -24.79 43.19
C VAL A 112 28.27 -25.30 44.49
N LEU A 113 28.89 -26.49 44.46
CA LEU A 113 29.57 -27.06 45.64
C LEU A 113 30.80 -26.25 46.05
N VAL A 114 31.59 -25.78 45.07
CA VAL A 114 32.74 -24.91 45.34
C VAL A 114 32.30 -23.55 45.90
N HIS A 115 31.20 -22.99 45.38
CA HIS A 115 30.59 -21.78 45.93
C HIS A 115 30.15 -21.99 47.39
N ALA A 116 29.47 -23.10 47.69
CA ALA A 116 29.03 -23.45 49.03
C ALA A 116 30.21 -23.68 50.00
N ALA A 117 31.31 -24.26 49.50
CA ALA A 117 32.53 -24.40 50.28
C ALA A 117 33.18 -23.04 50.56
N GLY A 118 33.20 -22.13 49.57
CA GLY A 118 33.63 -20.75 49.77
C GLY A 118 32.82 -20.04 50.85
N ASP A 119 31.51 -20.28 50.90
CA ASP A 119 30.62 -19.71 51.92
C ASP A 119 30.86 -20.33 53.31
N LEU A 120 30.90 -21.66 53.42
CA LEU A 120 31.14 -22.38 54.68
C LEU A 120 32.47 -21.97 55.34
N TYR A 121 33.49 -21.72 54.53
CA TYR A 121 34.83 -21.38 54.98
C TYR A 121 35.13 -19.88 55.05
N ASP A 122 34.15 -19.03 54.76
CA ASP A 122 34.29 -17.56 54.77
C ASP A 122 35.40 -17.07 53.80
N ILE A 123 35.41 -17.61 52.58
CA ILE A 123 36.32 -17.25 51.47
C ILE A 123 35.53 -16.56 50.36
N ALA A 124 35.19 -15.27 50.56
CA ALA A 124 34.37 -14.50 49.64
C ALA A 124 34.87 -14.54 48.18
N ALA A 125 36.18 -14.38 47.96
CA ALA A 125 36.75 -14.39 46.60
C ALA A 125 36.55 -15.74 45.85
N LEU A 126 36.54 -16.87 46.57
CA LEU A 126 36.25 -18.18 45.97
C LEU A 126 34.77 -18.29 45.61
N ARG A 127 33.89 -17.83 46.50
CA ARG A 127 32.45 -17.79 46.26
C ARG A 127 32.12 -16.97 45.01
N ASP A 128 32.71 -15.78 44.90
CA ASP A 128 32.49 -14.86 43.79
C ASP A 128 33.05 -15.44 42.48
N LEU A 129 34.25 -16.05 42.52
CA LEU A 129 34.84 -16.74 41.37
C LEU A 129 33.97 -17.92 40.90
N ALA A 130 33.48 -18.74 41.83
CA ALA A 130 32.63 -19.88 41.52
C ALA A 130 31.29 -19.45 40.93
N ALA A 131 30.69 -18.37 41.47
CA ALA A 131 29.51 -17.75 40.88
C ALA A 131 29.77 -17.25 39.45
N SER A 132 30.90 -16.57 39.24
CA SER A 132 31.28 -16.09 37.90
C SER A 132 31.45 -17.24 36.91
N LYS A 133 32.18 -18.31 37.29
CA LYS A 133 32.34 -19.50 36.45
C LYS A 133 31.01 -20.21 36.16
N PHE A 134 30.13 -20.30 37.16
CA PHE A 134 28.78 -20.83 36.98
C PHE A 134 27.98 -20.01 35.95
N VAL A 135 27.94 -18.68 36.11
CA VAL A 135 27.19 -17.79 35.22
C VAL A 135 27.73 -17.83 33.79
N ASN A 136 29.05 -17.89 33.63
CA ASN A 136 29.72 -17.95 32.33
C ASN A 136 29.59 -19.32 31.66
N GLY A 137 29.53 -20.40 32.45
CA GLY A 137 29.32 -21.76 31.97
C GLY A 137 27.86 -22.04 31.62
N ALA A 138 26.91 -21.33 32.25
CA ALA A 138 25.48 -21.61 32.09
C ALA A 138 24.98 -21.36 30.66
N GLN A 139 24.68 -22.46 29.96
CA GLN A 139 24.06 -22.47 28.63
C GLN A 139 22.54 -22.66 28.68
N PRO A 140 21.81 -22.32 27.61
CA PRO A 140 20.40 -22.71 27.47
C PRO A 140 20.24 -24.22 27.65
N LEU A 141 19.25 -24.61 28.45
CA LEU A 141 18.95 -26.00 28.76
C LEU A 141 18.54 -26.78 27.50
N LYS A 142 19.03 -28.01 27.37
CA LYS A 142 18.64 -28.91 26.27
C LYS A 142 17.44 -29.74 26.69
N GLU A 143 16.65 -30.18 25.71
CA GLU A 143 15.44 -30.98 25.95
C GLU A 143 15.70 -32.25 26.79
N ASN A 144 16.83 -32.92 26.58
CA ASN A 144 17.18 -34.15 27.31
C ASN A 144 17.75 -33.91 28.72
N ASP A 145 18.04 -32.67 29.10
CA ASP A 145 18.73 -32.35 30.36
C ASP A 145 17.76 -31.92 31.49
N ARG A 146 16.44 -31.98 31.29
CA ARG A 146 15.43 -31.44 32.23
C ARG A 146 15.47 -32.06 33.64
N SER A 147 15.64 -33.37 33.74
CA SER A 147 15.76 -34.05 35.04
C SER A 147 17.06 -33.65 35.76
N ILE A 148 18.17 -33.59 35.02
CA ILE A 148 19.49 -33.17 35.54
C ILE A 148 19.44 -31.70 35.99
N PHE A 149 18.67 -30.86 35.29
CA PHE A 149 18.45 -29.47 35.67
C PHE A 149 17.71 -29.32 36.99
N LEU A 150 16.68 -30.12 37.28
CA LEU A 150 16.03 -30.10 38.60
C LEU A 150 16.99 -30.50 39.72
N ASP A 151 17.88 -31.47 39.48
CA ASP A 151 18.94 -31.80 40.43
C ASP A 151 19.92 -30.65 40.64
N LEU A 152 20.22 -29.88 39.59
CA LEU A 152 21.02 -28.67 39.70
C LEU A 152 20.31 -27.59 40.53
N VAL A 153 19.02 -27.34 40.27
CA VAL A 153 18.19 -26.37 41.02
C VAL A 153 18.17 -26.76 42.49
N ALA A 154 17.86 -28.02 42.79
CA ALA A 154 17.84 -28.56 44.15
C ALA A 154 19.20 -28.39 44.85
N ARG A 155 20.31 -28.65 44.16
CA ARG A 155 21.65 -28.40 44.71
C ARG A 155 21.87 -26.92 45.00
N VAL A 156 21.46 -26.01 44.11
CA VAL A 156 21.57 -24.57 44.34
C VAL A 156 20.74 -24.16 45.56
N VAL A 157 19.48 -24.57 45.64
CA VAL A 157 18.60 -24.24 46.77
C VAL A 157 19.17 -24.77 48.08
N ARG A 158 19.58 -26.05 48.11
CA ARG A 158 20.11 -26.71 49.31
C ARG A 158 21.42 -26.12 49.82
N HIS A 159 22.31 -25.68 48.92
CA HIS A 159 23.67 -25.28 49.27
C HIS A 159 23.90 -23.77 49.25
N THR A 160 22.87 -22.97 48.98
CA THR A 160 22.96 -21.50 49.01
C THR A 160 21.87 -20.89 49.86
N MET A 161 22.21 -19.79 50.54
CA MET A 161 21.25 -19.05 51.37
C MET A 161 20.13 -18.42 50.51
N PRO A 162 18.87 -18.44 50.98
CA PRO A 162 17.73 -17.80 50.31
C PRO A 162 17.81 -16.28 50.48
N THR A 163 18.78 -15.68 49.80
CA THR A 163 18.97 -14.24 49.75
C THR A 163 18.66 -13.77 48.35
N GLU A 164 17.93 -12.66 48.23
CA GLU A 164 17.60 -12.07 46.94
C GLU A 164 18.86 -11.79 46.12
N ASP A 165 20.00 -11.52 46.74
CA ASP A 165 21.26 -11.20 46.07
C ASP A 165 22.11 -12.41 45.63
N ASN A 166 21.62 -13.64 45.84
CA ASN A 166 22.39 -14.82 45.44
C ASN A 166 22.45 -14.99 43.91
N ALA A 167 23.64 -14.79 43.34
CA ALA A 167 23.86 -14.85 41.90
C ALA A 167 23.52 -16.22 41.27
N LEU A 168 23.76 -17.33 41.97
CA LEU A 168 23.47 -18.68 41.48
C LEU A 168 21.96 -18.91 41.39
N ARG A 169 21.22 -18.56 42.45
CA ARG A 169 19.76 -18.66 42.50
C ARG A 169 19.11 -17.82 41.41
N LYS A 170 19.53 -16.54 41.26
CA LYS A 170 19.06 -15.67 40.16
C LYS A 170 19.30 -16.30 38.80
N LYS A 171 20.51 -16.84 38.57
CA LYS A 171 20.89 -17.40 37.28
C LYS A 171 20.08 -18.66 36.94
N VAL A 172 19.89 -19.57 37.89
CA VAL A 172 19.07 -20.78 37.68
C VAL A 172 17.60 -20.42 37.44
N LEU A 173 17.05 -19.47 38.20
CA LEU A 173 15.69 -18.96 37.96
C LEU A 173 15.57 -18.35 36.56
N GLN A 174 16.54 -17.54 36.14
CA GLN A 174 16.59 -16.97 34.79
C GLN A 174 16.63 -18.06 33.71
N MET A 175 17.45 -19.10 33.90
CA MET A 175 17.51 -20.23 32.96
C MET A 175 16.16 -20.95 32.85
N ALA A 176 15.47 -21.16 33.98
CA ALA A 176 14.15 -21.77 33.99
C ALA A 176 13.12 -20.87 33.29
N LEU A 177 13.08 -19.57 33.58
CA LEU A 177 12.14 -18.63 32.97
C LEU A 177 12.35 -18.48 31.45
N GLN A 178 13.60 -18.54 30.99
CA GLN A 178 13.92 -18.55 29.56
C GLN A 178 13.33 -19.75 28.81
N GLN A 179 13.08 -20.86 29.51
CA GLN A 179 12.51 -22.07 28.93
C GLN A 179 11.17 -22.47 29.57
N LYS A 180 10.47 -21.50 30.16
CA LYS A 180 9.23 -21.76 30.92
C LYS A 180 8.18 -22.49 30.09
N GLU A 181 8.08 -22.21 28.79
CA GLU A 181 7.11 -22.86 27.91
C GLU A 181 7.40 -24.36 27.77
N GLN A 182 8.65 -24.73 27.49
CA GLN A 182 9.03 -26.13 27.36
C GLN A 182 8.97 -26.87 28.70
N LEU A 183 9.38 -26.20 29.79
CA LEU A 183 9.39 -26.78 31.13
C LEU A 183 7.97 -26.99 31.68
N LEU A 184 7.06 -26.03 31.48
CA LEU A 184 5.66 -26.15 31.93
C LEU A 184 4.82 -27.09 31.05
N GLN A 185 5.25 -27.39 29.82
CA GLN A 185 4.62 -28.39 28.96
C GLN A 185 5.05 -29.83 29.30
N ASP A 186 6.18 -29.99 29.98
CA ASP A 186 6.68 -31.30 30.41
C ASP A 186 6.02 -31.72 31.73
N GLN A 187 5.06 -32.64 31.63
CA GLN A 187 4.33 -33.17 32.78
C GLN A 187 5.28 -33.77 33.83
N THR A 188 6.33 -34.47 33.43
CA THR A 188 7.29 -35.08 34.36
C THR A 188 8.08 -34.01 35.10
N PHE A 189 8.47 -32.92 34.41
CA PHE A 189 9.10 -31.78 35.07
C PHE A 189 8.18 -31.14 36.10
N VAL A 190 6.91 -30.89 35.75
CA VAL A 190 5.92 -30.29 36.65
C VAL A 190 5.67 -31.17 37.88
N GLU A 191 5.50 -32.47 37.70
CA GLU A 191 5.34 -33.42 38.81
C GLU A 191 6.55 -33.39 39.75
N LEU A 192 7.76 -33.51 39.20
CA LEU A 192 8.99 -33.46 39.99
C LEU A 192 9.21 -32.10 40.67
N LEU A 193 8.71 -31.00 40.08
CA LEU A 193 8.78 -29.67 40.67
C LEU A 193 7.96 -29.57 41.97
N PHE A 194 6.79 -30.22 42.03
CA PHE A 194 5.89 -30.19 43.19
C PHE A 194 6.10 -31.33 44.20
N GLU A 195 6.66 -32.46 43.78
CA GLU A 195 6.99 -33.58 44.69
C GLU A 195 8.21 -33.28 45.59
N ARG A 196 9.05 -32.33 45.18
CA ARG A 196 10.33 -32.03 45.81
C ARG A 196 10.22 -30.88 46.82
N ASN A 197 10.14 -31.25 48.10
CA ASN A 197 10.16 -30.29 49.24
C ASN A 197 11.45 -29.44 49.31
N ASP A 198 12.53 -29.85 48.62
CA ASP A 198 13.78 -29.08 48.57
C ASP A 198 13.74 -27.90 47.59
N LEU A 199 12.58 -27.63 46.96
CA LEU A 199 12.36 -26.55 46.00
C LEU A 199 11.34 -25.49 46.46
N ASP A 200 10.89 -25.54 47.72
CA ASP A 200 9.80 -24.69 48.26
C ASP A 200 9.99 -23.18 48.04
N ASP A 201 11.23 -22.69 47.96
CA ASP A 201 11.55 -21.29 47.72
C ASP A 201 11.71 -20.95 46.23
N PHE A 202 12.03 -21.94 45.39
CA PHE A 202 12.20 -21.81 43.95
C PHE A 202 10.85 -21.87 43.22
N VAL A 203 9.97 -22.80 43.59
CA VAL A 203 8.69 -23.02 42.90
C VAL A 203 7.85 -21.74 42.85
N PRO A 204 7.61 -21.01 43.96
CA PRO A 204 6.81 -19.79 43.91
C PRO A 204 7.44 -18.72 43.01
N GLN A 205 8.77 -18.57 43.03
CA GLN A 205 9.46 -17.58 42.20
C GLN A 205 9.35 -17.92 40.70
N PHE A 206 9.53 -19.19 40.35
CA PHE A 206 9.39 -19.66 38.97
C PHE A 206 7.96 -19.50 38.46
N ILE A 207 6.95 -19.94 39.24
CA ILE A 207 5.54 -19.83 38.86
C ILE A 207 5.10 -18.36 38.77
N CYS A 208 5.42 -17.53 39.76
CA CYS A 208 5.10 -16.11 39.71
C CYS A 208 5.78 -15.42 38.52
N GLY A 209 7.06 -15.70 38.28
CA GLY A 209 7.78 -15.15 37.13
C GLY A 209 7.16 -15.56 35.79
N ALA A 210 6.79 -16.84 35.64
CA ALA A 210 6.13 -17.34 34.45
C ALA A 210 4.75 -16.70 34.22
N VAL A 211 3.96 -16.55 35.29
CA VAL A 211 2.64 -15.90 35.24
C VAL A 211 2.76 -14.41 34.93
N THR A 212 3.73 -13.69 35.51
CA THR A 212 3.98 -12.28 35.21
C THR A 212 4.33 -12.09 33.75
N GLU A 213 5.27 -12.87 33.19
CA GLU A 213 5.64 -12.76 31.78
C GLU A 213 4.47 -13.10 30.84
N PHE A 214 3.63 -14.07 31.21
CA PHE A 214 2.42 -14.41 30.47
C PHE A 214 1.39 -13.27 30.51
N ASN A 215 1.14 -12.69 31.70
CA ASN A 215 0.25 -11.55 31.84
C ASN A 215 0.75 -10.33 31.06
N ASP A 216 2.05 -10.04 31.10
CA ASP A 216 2.65 -8.96 30.32
C ASP A 216 2.49 -9.19 28.81
N ALA A 217 2.65 -10.44 28.35
CA ALA A 217 2.41 -10.82 26.96
C ALA A 217 0.93 -10.65 26.57
N LEU A 218 -0.01 -11.05 27.45
CA LEU A 218 -1.44 -10.85 27.25
C LEU A 218 -1.82 -9.37 27.19
N VAL A 219 -1.27 -8.54 28.08
CA VAL A 219 -1.50 -7.08 28.05
C VAL A 219 -1.01 -6.48 26.74
N LYS A 220 0.20 -6.82 26.30
CA LYS A 220 0.73 -6.38 24.99
C LYS A 220 -0.15 -6.82 23.83
N GLN A 221 -0.61 -8.07 23.84
CA GLN A 221 -1.50 -8.58 22.80
C GLN A 221 -2.86 -7.86 22.80
N HIS A 222 -3.40 -7.56 23.98
CA HIS A 222 -4.63 -6.80 24.13
C HIS A 222 -4.48 -5.36 23.62
N GLU A 223 -3.38 -4.67 23.94
CA GLU A 223 -3.08 -3.32 23.43
C GLU A 223 -2.95 -3.28 21.90
N LEU A 224 -2.29 -4.28 21.30
CA LEU A 224 -2.21 -4.42 19.85
C LEU A 224 -3.60 -4.63 19.23
N HIS A 225 -4.40 -5.52 19.81
CA HIS A 225 -5.75 -5.79 19.32
C HIS A 225 -6.66 -4.57 19.45
N GLN A 226 -6.57 -3.82 20.55
CA GLN A 226 -7.30 -2.58 20.74
C GLN A 226 -6.93 -1.54 19.68
N THR A 227 -5.64 -1.42 19.36
CA THR A 227 -5.15 -0.50 18.31
C THR A 227 -5.70 -0.88 16.93
N ASP A 228 -5.74 -2.18 16.61
CA ASP A 228 -6.32 -2.69 15.37
C ASP A 228 -7.84 -2.48 15.30
N MET A 229 -8.55 -2.65 16.43
CA MET A 229 -9.97 -2.35 16.53
C MET A 229 -10.26 -0.86 16.31
N ASP A 230 -9.48 0.04 16.90
CA ASP A 230 -9.66 1.49 16.73
C ASP A 230 -9.38 1.91 15.28
N LYS A 231 -8.35 1.32 14.66
CA LYS A 231 -8.02 1.53 13.24
C LYS A 231 -9.15 1.07 12.33
N THR A 232 -9.65 -0.15 12.51
CA THR A 232 -10.75 -0.68 11.69
C THR A 232 -12.05 0.10 11.91
N GLN A 233 -12.31 0.57 13.14
CA GLN A 233 -13.44 1.45 13.42
C GLN A 233 -13.34 2.79 12.70
N LEU A 234 -12.14 3.37 12.60
CA LEU A 234 -11.89 4.60 11.83
C LEU A 234 -12.10 4.36 10.33
N GLU A 235 -11.61 3.25 9.78
CA GLU A 235 -11.81 2.88 8.37
C GLU A 235 -13.31 2.70 8.05
N VAL A 236 -14.07 2.06 8.94
CA VAL A 236 -15.53 1.93 8.80
C VAL A 236 -16.22 3.28 8.81
N LYS A 237 -15.85 4.20 9.71
CA LYS A 237 -16.40 5.57 9.75
C LYS A 237 -16.10 6.33 8.45
N ASN A 238 -14.87 6.27 7.95
CA ASN A 238 -14.48 6.92 6.70
C ASN A 238 -15.25 6.34 5.50
N ALA A 239 -15.43 5.02 5.44
CA ALA A 239 -16.22 4.36 4.39
C ALA A 239 -17.70 4.74 4.45
N GLN A 240 -18.26 4.91 5.66
CA GLN A 240 -19.62 5.40 5.85
C GLN A 240 -19.78 6.83 5.34
N THR A 241 -18.86 7.74 5.71
CA THR A 241 -18.87 9.12 5.21
C THR A 241 -18.78 9.17 3.68
N ALA A 242 -17.85 8.42 3.07
CA ALA A 242 -17.71 8.35 1.62
C ALA A 242 -18.97 7.80 0.92
N ARG A 243 -19.64 6.81 1.54
CA ARG A 243 -20.93 6.29 1.05
C ARG A 243 -22.02 7.36 1.10
N ASP A 244 -22.11 8.12 2.18
CA ASP A 244 -23.13 9.15 2.34
C ASP A 244 -22.91 10.31 1.34
N GLU A 245 -21.66 10.71 1.13
CA GLU A 245 -21.30 11.68 0.09
C GLU A 245 -21.67 11.18 -1.32
N ALA A 246 -21.43 9.90 -1.62
CA ALA A 246 -21.81 9.31 -2.90
C ALA A 246 -23.34 9.26 -3.09
N LEU A 247 -24.11 8.99 -2.03
CA LEU A 247 -25.57 9.04 -2.07
C LEU A 247 -26.07 10.47 -2.32
N GLN A 248 -25.51 11.47 -1.64
CA GLN A 248 -25.85 12.88 -1.88
C GLN A 248 -25.50 13.32 -3.31
N ALA A 249 -24.34 12.92 -3.82
CA ALA A 249 -23.93 13.21 -5.19
C ALA A 249 -24.87 12.56 -6.22
N LYS A 250 -25.32 11.32 -5.97
CA LYS A 250 -26.31 10.63 -6.79
C LYS A 250 -27.66 11.37 -6.79
N ASP A 251 -28.15 11.80 -5.63
CA ASP A 251 -29.42 12.52 -5.53
C ASP A 251 -29.36 13.87 -6.26
N LYS A 252 -28.24 14.59 -6.13
CA LYS A 252 -27.97 15.81 -6.90
C LYS A 252 -27.98 15.56 -8.42
N ALA A 253 -27.30 14.50 -8.86
CA ALA A 253 -27.28 14.13 -10.28
C ALA A 253 -28.67 13.76 -10.81
N LEU A 254 -29.50 13.07 -10.02
CA LEU A 254 -30.88 12.75 -10.37
C LEU A 254 -31.74 14.03 -10.47
N ALA A 255 -31.54 15.00 -9.58
CA ALA A 255 -32.20 16.30 -9.66
C ALA A 255 -31.80 17.07 -10.94
N ASP A 256 -30.51 17.08 -11.28
CA ASP A 256 -30.00 17.71 -12.51
C ASP A 256 -30.57 17.03 -13.78
N VAL A 257 -30.61 15.69 -13.82
CA VAL A 257 -31.24 14.94 -14.93
C VAL A 257 -32.72 15.30 -15.06
N THR A 258 -33.43 15.45 -13.95
CA THR A 258 -34.85 15.85 -13.95
C THR A 258 -35.01 17.27 -14.49
N ARG A 259 -34.16 18.21 -14.08
CA ARG A 259 -34.14 19.58 -14.62
C ARG A 259 -33.89 19.58 -16.13
N LEU A 260 -32.85 18.88 -16.60
CA LEU A 260 -32.52 18.79 -18.02
C LEU A 260 -33.65 18.16 -18.87
N ARG A 261 -34.38 17.19 -18.32
CA ARG A 261 -35.56 16.62 -18.99
C ARG A 261 -36.67 17.65 -19.14
N THR A 262 -36.93 18.44 -18.11
CA THR A 262 -37.91 19.54 -18.15
C THR A 262 -37.50 20.59 -19.17
N ASP A 263 -36.25 21.04 -19.16
CA ASP A 263 -35.72 22.03 -20.11
C ASP A 263 -35.81 21.53 -21.55
N ARG A 264 -35.45 20.26 -21.79
CA ARG A 264 -35.59 19.62 -23.11
C ARG A 264 -37.03 19.59 -23.58
N ASN A 265 -37.97 19.24 -22.70
CA ASN A 265 -39.40 19.20 -23.04
C ASN A 265 -39.92 20.61 -23.37
N ASN A 266 -39.53 21.61 -22.58
CA ASN A 266 -39.85 23.01 -22.83
C ASN A 266 -39.29 23.48 -24.19
N GLY A 267 -38.03 23.17 -24.48
CA GLY A 267 -37.40 23.48 -25.77
C GLY A 267 -38.11 22.81 -26.95
N ARG A 268 -38.51 21.54 -26.80
CA ARG A 268 -39.30 20.82 -27.82
C ARG A 268 -40.66 21.47 -28.06
N GLN A 269 -41.32 21.91 -27.00
CA GLN A 269 -42.60 22.61 -27.09
C GLN A 269 -42.43 23.96 -27.82
N GLN A 270 -41.40 24.74 -27.48
CA GLN A 270 -41.08 26.00 -28.18
C GLN A 270 -40.80 25.78 -29.67
N LEU A 271 -39.98 24.79 -30.02
CA LEU A 271 -39.73 24.41 -31.41
C LEU A 271 -41.00 24.01 -32.14
N SER A 272 -41.88 23.24 -31.50
CA SER A 272 -43.17 22.88 -32.09
C SER A 272 -44.06 24.11 -32.34
N THR A 273 -44.05 25.10 -31.43
CA THR A 273 -44.79 26.35 -31.63
C THR A 273 -44.21 27.14 -32.80
N LYS A 274 -42.88 27.28 -32.86
CA LYS A 274 -42.19 27.99 -33.96
C LYS A 274 -42.40 27.32 -35.31
N GLN A 275 -42.44 25.99 -35.34
CA GLN A 275 -42.74 25.23 -36.56
C GLN A 275 -44.16 25.55 -37.07
N ARG A 276 -45.15 25.62 -36.18
CA ARG A 276 -46.52 26.03 -36.56
C ARG A 276 -46.57 27.47 -37.06
N GLU A 277 -45.89 28.40 -36.37
CA GLU A 277 -45.78 29.79 -36.82
C GLU A 277 -45.17 29.88 -38.24
N LEU A 278 -44.11 29.11 -38.52
CA LEU A 278 -43.50 29.04 -39.85
C LEU A 278 -44.44 28.44 -40.90
N GLU A 279 -45.17 27.38 -40.57
CA GLU A 279 -46.19 26.79 -41.46
C GLU A 279 -47.31 27.79 -41.77
N ASP A 280 -47.74 28.58 -40.79
CA ASP A 280 -48.76 29.62 -40.98
C ASP A 280 -48.23 30.76 -41.86
N ILE A 281 -46.98 31.19 -41.66
CA ILE A 281 -46.32 32.17 -42.54
C ILE A 281 -46.20 31.62 -43.96
N GLN A 282 -45.81 30.36 -44.14
CA GLN A 282 -45.71 29.72 -45.46
C GLN A 282 -47.06 29.67 -46.16
N LYS A 283 -48.13 29.25 -45.47
CA LYS A 283 -49.49 29.26 -46.02
C LYS A 283 -49.96 30.67 -46.37
N ALA A 284 -49.66 31.67 -45.55
CA ALA A 284 -49.99 33.06 -45.83
C ALA A 284 -49.25 33.57 -47.07
N HIS A 285 -47.95 33.28 -47.18
CA HIS A 285 -47.14 33.60 -48.34
C HIS A 285 -47.65 32.91 -49.61
N GLU A 286 -48.00 31.63 -49.55
CA GLU A 286 -48.55 30.88 -50.68
C GLU A 286 -49.91 31.44 -51.16
N LYS A 287 -50.76 31.87 -50.23
CA LYS A 287 -52.00 32.61 -50.54
C LYS A 287 -51.72 33.94 -51.24
N GLU A 288 -50.72 34.69 -50.78
CA GLU A 288 -50.35 35.96 -51.40
C GLU A 288 -49.74 35.76 -52.79
N VAL A 289 -48.89 34.74 -52.97
CA VAL A 289 -48.32 34.37 -54.27
C VAL A 289 -49.41 33.93 -55.25
N THR A 290 -50.39 33.13 -54.82
CA THR A 290 -51.51 32.74 -55.67
C THR A 290 -52.35 33.95 -56.07
N LYS A 291 -52.66 34.84 -55.13
CA LYS A 291 -53.35 36.12 -55.41
C LYS A 291 -52.58 37.00 -56.40
N LEU A 292 -51.27 37.16 -56.22
CA LEU A 292 -50.42 37.92 -57.15
C LEU A 292 -50.38 37.27 -58.53
N ARG A 293 -50.28 35.95 -58.60
CA ARG A 293 -50.33 35.19 -59.86
C ARG A 293 -51.67 35.37 -60.58
N ASP A 294 -52.77 35.34 -59.86
CA ASP A 294 -54.10 35.53 -60.44
C ASP A 294 -54.31 36.97 -60.92
N ASN A 295 -53.84 37.96 -60.15
CA ASN A 295 -53.80 39.35 -60.58
C ASN A 295 -52.95 39.54 -61.85
N ALA A 296 -51.77 38.93 -61.92
CA ALA A 296 -50.91 38.98 -63.10
C ALA A 296 -51.57 38.32 -64.32
N ARG A 297 -52.24 37.18 -64.14
CA ARG A 297 -53.04 36.53 -65.20
C ARG A 297 -54.17 37.40 -65.68
N GLN A 298 -54.86 38.10 -64.78
CA GLN A 298 -55.93 39.02 -65.12
C GLN A 298 -55.40 40.22 -65.92
N GLN A 299 -54.31 40.84 -65.46
CA GLN A 299 -53.64 41.91 -66.19
C GLN A 299 -53.18 41.46 -67.59
N GLN A 300 -52.68 40.23 -67.72
CA GLN A 300 -52.31 39.66 -69.00
C GLN A 300 -53.53 39.50 -69.93
N LYS A 301 -54.65 38.97 -69.43
CA LYS A 301 -55.91 38.89 -70.19
C LYS A 301 -56.42 40.26 -70.62
N ASP A 302 -56.37 41.25 -69.74
CA ASP A 302 -56.78 42.62 -70.04
C ASP A 302 -55.85 43.29 -71.06
N SER A 303 -54.56 42.95 -71.02
CA SER A 303 -53.59 43.40 -72.01
C SER A 303 -53.83 42.72 -73.35
N ASP A 304 -54.05 41.40 -73.37
CA ASP A 304 -54.36 40.64 -74.58
C ASP A 304 -55.67 41.10 -75.22
N SER A 305 -56.70 41.45 -74.44
CA SER A 305 -57.96 41.98 -74.96
C SER A 305 -57.75 43.36 -75.61
N LYS A 306 -57.01 44.27 -74.96
CA LYS A 306 -56.59 45.56 -75.53
C LYS A 306 -55.75 45.39 -76.79
N LEU A 307 -54.84 44.42 -76.81
CA LEU A 307 -53.95 44.15 -77.94
C LEU A 307 -54.75 43.55 -79.12
N LYS A 308 -55.74 42.70 -78.83
CA LYS A 308 -56.70 42.20 -79.81
C LYS A 308 -57.54 43.34 -80.37
N GLU A 309 -58.06 44.23 -79.53
CA GLU A 309 -58.81 45.42 -79.94
C GLU A 309 -57.95 46.33 -80.85
N ALA A 310 -56.71 46.61 -80.44
CA ALA A 310 -55.75 47.36 -81.25
C ALA A 310 -55.44 46.70 -82.61
N ARG A 311 -55.26 45.37 -82.64
CA ARG A 311 -55.12 44.61 -83.90
C ARG A 311 -56.37 44.70 -84.78
N THR A 312 -57.56 44.72 -84.18
CA THR A 312 -58.82 44.87 -84.92
C THR A 312 -58.93 46.26 -85.53
N GLN A 313 -58.55 47.30 -84.77
CA GLN A 313 -58.46 48.68 -85.26
C GLN A 313 -57.41 48.84 -86.36
N GLN A 314 -56.23 48.22 -86.21
CA GLN A 314 -55.18 48.22 -87.22
C GLN A 314 -55.64 47.52 -88.50
N SER A 315 -56.25 46.34 -88.41
CA SER A 315 -56.77 45.61 -89.58
C SER A 315 -57.87 46.40 -90.29
N ALA A 316 -58.73 47.10 -89.55
CA ALA A 316 -59.73 48.02 -90.12
C ALA A 316 -59.11 49.27 -90.78
N ALA A 317 -57.95 49.74 -90.31
CA ALA A 317 -57.19 50.81 -90.94
C ALA A 317 -56.47 50.33 -92.20
N GLU A 318 -55.85 49.15 -92.17
CA GLU A 318 -55.19 48.54 -93.33
C GLU A 318 -56.18 48.19 -94.45
N THR A 319 -57.40 47.78 -94.11
CA THR A 319 -58.48 47.54 -95.09
C THR A 319 -58.91 48.84 -95.77
N ARG A 320 -59.01 49.95 -95.00
CA ARG A 320 -59.28 51.28 -95.55
C ARG A 320 -58.14 51.77 -96.46
N ALA A 321 -56.89 51.53 -96.07
CA ALA A 321 -55.72 51.88 -96.87
C ALA A 321 -55.67 51.09 -98.20
N ARG A 322 -55.94 49.77 -98.17
CA ARG A 322 -56.01 48.95 -99.39
C ARG A 322 -57.13 49.39 -100.34
N SER A 323 -58.31 49.71 -99.81
CA SER A 323 -59.42 50.23 -100.63
C SER A 323 -59.08 51.58 -101.28
N ALA A 324 -58.40 52.48 -100.56
CA ALA A 324 -57.93 53.75 -101.12
C ALA A 324 -56.88 53.55 -102.21
N GLN A 325 -55.96 52.60 -102.02
CA GLN A 325 -54.92 52.25 -102.99
C GLN A 325 -55.51 51.66 -104.29
N GLU A 326 -56.51 50.77 -104.19
CA GLU A 326 -57.21 50.21 -105.36
C GLU A 326 -57.94 51.28 -106.18
N ILE A 327 -58.53 52.30 -105.53
CA ILE A 327 -59.18 53.42 -106.21
C ILE A 327 -58.15 54.27 -106.96
N LEU A 328 -56.98 54.49 -106.36
CA LEU A 328 -55.85 55.19 -106.97
C LEU A 328 -55.31 54.44 -108.20
N ASP A 329 -55.08 53.13 -108.10
CA ASP A 329 -54.54 52.32 -109.20
C ASP A 329 -55.51 52.22 -110.38
N LYS A 330 -56.81 52.07 -110.13
CA LYS A 330 -57.83 52.10 -111.19
C LYS A 330 -57.84 53.45 -111.93
N ARG A 331 -57.66 54.56 -111.22
CA ARG A 331 -57.59 55.89 -111.84
C ARG A 331 -56.29 56.10 -112.63
N LEU A 332 -55.14 55.65 -112.11
CA LEU A 332 -53.86 55.70 -112.81
C LEU A 332 -53.89 54.90 -114.13
N GLN A 333 -54.53 53.72 -114.15
CA GLN A 333 -54.74 52.95 -115.39
C GLN A 333 -55.61 53.70 -116.41
N GLY A 334 -56.61 54.47 -115.96
CA GLY A 334 -57.43 55.32 -116.83
C GLY A 334 -56.62 56.44 -117.49
N PHE A 335 -55.63 57.00 -116.80
CA PHE A 335 -54.79 58.08 -117.33
C PHE A 335 -53.69 57.59 -118.29
N ALA A 336 -53.20 56.37 -118.11
CA ALA A 336 -52.23 55.74 -119.03
C ALA A 336 -52.78 55.57 -120.47
N ARG A 337 -54.12 55.62 -120.65
CA ARG A 337 -54.79 55.49 -121.95
C ARG A 337 -54.91 56.79 -122.74
N ILE A 338 -54.40 57.92 -122.22
CA ILE A 338 -54.46 59.21 -122.92
C ILE A 338 -53.15 59.35 -123.74
N PRO A 339 -53.17 59.20 -125.08
CA PRO A 339 -51.94 59.15 -125.87
C PRO A 339 -51.29 60.52 -126.09
N TYR A 340 -52.06 61.61 -125.94
CA TYR A 340 -51.58 62.97 -126.11
C TYR A 340 -52.51 63.98 -125.41
N CYS A 341 -51.98 65.15 -125.08
CA CYS A 341 -52.81 66.24 -124.58
C CYS A 341 -53.62 66.84 -125.74
N ASN A 342 -54.96 66.87 -125.65
CA ASN A 342 -55.80 67.45 -126.70
C ASN A 342 -55.54 68.94 -126.98
N LYS A 343 -55.03 69.70 -126.00
CA LYS A 343 -54.78 71.14 -126.14
C LYS A 343 -53.39 71.47 -126.68
N CYS A 344 -52.32 70.92 -126.10
CA CYS A 344 -50.95 71.22 -126.54
C CYS A 344 -50.34 70.16 -127.48
N LYS A 345 -51.06 69.07 -127.77
CA LYS A 345 -50.69 68.00 -128.70
C LYS A 345 -49.36 67.28 -128.42
N GLN A 346 -48.77 67.47 -127.24
CA GLN A 346 -47.56 66.72 -126.83
C GLN A 346 -47.87 65.22 -126.62
N SER A 347 -46.96 64.37 -127.07
CA SER A 347 -46.96 62.91 -126.90
C SER A 347 -45.52 62.38 -126.73
N PRO A 348 -45.24 61.48 -125.76
CA PRO A 348 -46.05 61.21 -124.58
C PRO A 348 -46.12 62.48 -123.72
N PHE A 349 -47.26 62.77 -123.08
CA PHE A 349 -47.37 63.94 -122.21
C PHE A 349 -47.20 63.56 -120.74
N SER A 350 -46.46 64.38 -120.01
CA SER A 350 -46.36 64.28 -118.56
C SER A 350 -47.59 64.91 -117.90
N TYR A 351 -48.11 64.27 -116.86
CA TYR A 351 -49.23 64.78 -116.08
C TYR A 351 -48.91 64.79 -114.60
N ILE A 352 -49.56 65.70 -113.88
CA ILE A 352 -49.54 65.79 -112.42
C ILE A 352 -50.97 65.51 -111.96
N LEU A 353 -51.13 64.65 -110.94
CA LEU A 353 -52.41 64.45 -110.26
C LEU A 353 -52.58 65.57 -109.24
N ASP A 354 -53.72 66.28 -109.27
CA ASP A 354 -54.08 67.19 -108.18
C ASP A 354 -54.67 66.43 -106.97
N ASP A 355 -54.93 67.14 -105.86
CA ASP A 355 -55.46 66.58 -104.60
C ASP A 355 -56.82 65.87 -104.76
N VAL A 356 -57.49 66.05 -105.91
CA VAL A 356 -58.76 65.39 -106.28
C VAL A 356 -58.54 64.22 -107.24
N HIS A 357 -57.29 63.86 -107.50
CA HIS A 357 -56.84 62.81 -108.41
C HIS A 357 -57.24 63.05 -109.88
N THR A 358 -57.24 64.32 -110.31
CA THR A 358 -57.47 64.69 -111.71
C THR A 358 -56.13 64.82 -112.42
N ALA A 359 -55.91 64.11 -113.52
CA ALA A 359 -54.69 64.28 -114.30
C ALA A 359 -54.70 65.63 -115.01
N ARG A 360 -53.67 66.45 -114.79
CA ARG A 360 -53.47 67.70 -115.50
C ARG A 360 -52.21 67.63 -116.34
N CYS A 361 -52.31 68.04 -117.60
CA CYS A 361 -51.13 68.14 -118.45
C CYS A 361 -50.15 69.14 -117.84
N GLN A 362 -48.92 68.71 -117.58
CA GLN A 362 -47.91 69.55 -116.93
C GLN A 362 -47.59 70.83 -117.73
N SER A 363 -47.67 70.77 -119.06
CA SER A 363 -47.26 71.85 -119.96
C SER A 363 -48.33 72.94 -120.16
N CYS A 364 -49.61 72.58 -120.14
CA CYS A 364 -50.70 73.54 -120.40
C CYS A 364 -51.79 73.57 -119.33
N ASN A 365 -51.58 72.82 -118.23
CA ASN A 365 -52.45 72.69 -117.08
C ASN A 365 -53.90 72.31 -117.41
N THR A 366 -54.11 71.70 -118.58
CA THR A 366 -55.45 71.30 -119.02
C THR A 366 -55.83 70.02 -118.31
N ARG A 367 -57.07 69.98 -117.81
CA ARG A 367 -57.61 68.81 -117.13
C ARG A 367 -57.91 67.71 -118.15
N HIS A 368 -57.41 66.53 -117.85
CA HIS A 368 -57.70 65.31 -118.54
C HIS A 368 -58.55 64.46 -117.61
N ASN A 369 -59.82 64.30 -117.97
CA ASN A 369 -60.68 63.36 -117.27
C ASN A 369 -60.40 61.99 -117.88
N ALA A 370 -60.14 60.98 -117.05
CA ALA A 370 -60.10 59.59 -117.52
C ALA A 370 -61.48 59.29 -118.12
N ILE A 371 -61.52 58.99 -119.42
CA ILE A 371 -62.76 58.72 -120.14
C ILE A 371 -63.09 57.23 -119.97
N GLY A 372 -64.24 56.96 -119.34
CA GLY A 372 -64.79 55.62 -119.01
C GLY A 372 -64.83 55.43 -117.49
N GLU A 373 -65.95 55.14 -116.81
CA GLU A 373 -67.16 54.36 -117.12
C GLU A 373 -68.38 55.11 -116.47
N TYR A 374 -69.55 55.22 -117.11
CA TYR A 374 -70.73 54.33 -116.96
C TYR A 374 -70.80 53.46 -115.71
#